data_AF-A0A936GGL1-F1
#
_entry.id   AF-A0A936GGL1-F1
#
_cell.length_a   1.000
_cell.length_b   1.000
_cell.length_c   1.000
_cell.angle_alpha   90.00
_cell.angle_beta   90.00
_cell.angle_gamma   90.00
#
_symmetry.space_group_name_H-M   'P 1'
#
loop_
_entity.id
_entity.type
_entity.pdbx_description
1 polymer ?
#
loop_
_entity_poly.entity_id
_entity_poly.type
_entity_poly.pdbx_seq_one_letter_code
_entity_poly.pdbx_strand_id
1 'polypeptide(L)'
;MVKRPTAGVYINYQIGEYSNKLDSEKSVPFFWYPLCRTGNYDFVYKDSPLYWVEMHSSRTKANPLCGNNYLHFHAQDMNADDLIQPDNKDWKTPGNMYIDDSAYTNENFFLSHRSLACQGAVDDAFVKGDILSVATNPSTAKLLANRRINAKFKSYIYPNGLKIEILDSILSADGTSNDMKIRVSWNFYTINKNVRWCGHIAIKEKVELSPHVIMRLDLSQTATTSIRNKFGENFYYTDTTELRIRIGATFQIGVQSCLKLENYSILSLDSTALVTIEDNGKLVLESNCTLRIDEDAKIVLNGNATIVCSEGSQIQISPRAKIDASKQAQILISDKMKSQYADNQILKEHIKFVPQKKIDKEIAKISSKW
;
A
#
# COMPACT_ATOMS: atom_id res chain seq x y z
N MET A 1 17.92 -11.05 31.67
CA MET A 1 16.60 -11.38 32.25
C MET A 1 15.66 -11.61 31.09
N VAL A 2 15.16 -12.83 30.88
CA VAL A 2 14.32 -13.13 29.70
C VAL A 2 13.00 -12.37 29.84
N LYS A 3 12.73 -11.42 28.93
CA LYS A 3 11.43 -10.74 28.86
C LYS A 3 10.35 -11.80 28.63
N ARG A 4 9.35 -11.86 29.50
CA ARG A 4 8.17 -12.70 29.26
C ARG A 4 7.43 -12.17 28.03
N PRO A 5 6.81 -13.05 27.21
CA PRO A 5 5.95 -12.63 26.13
C PRO A 5 4.89 -11.65 26.63
N THR A 6 4.66 -10.56 25.88
CA THR A 6 3.54 -9.67 26.15
C THR A 6 2.26 -10.46 25.87
N ALA A 7 1.35 -10.51 26.84
CA ALA A 7 0.05 -11.13 26.61
C ALA A 7 -0.69 -10.38 25.49
N GLY A 8 -1.03 -11.09 24.43
CA GLY A 8 -1.67 -10.51 23.26
C GLY A 8 -2.03 -11.56 22.22
N VAL A 9 -2.51 -11.09 21.07
CA VAL A 9 -3.00 -11.91 19.97
C VAL A 9 -1.95 -11.98 18.88
N TYR A 10 -1.54 -13.18 18.52
CA TYR A 10 -0.70 -13.41 17.34
C TYR A 10 -1.58 -13.71 16.14
N ILE A 11 -1.37 -12.97 15.05
CA ILE A 11 -2.16 -13.13 13.83
C ILE A 11 -1.24 -13.62 12.72
N ASN A 12 -1.69 -14.63 11.98
CA ASN A 12 -0.97 -15.18 10.84
C ASN A 12 -1.90 -15.24 9.63
N TYR A 13 -1.35 -15.02 8.43
CA TYR A 13 -2.03 -15.32 7.18
C TYR A 13 -1.49 -16.62 6.59
N GLN A 14 -2.41 -17.45 6.10
CA GLN A 14 -2.05 -18.68 5.41
C GLN A 14 -1.82 -18.38 3.93
N ILE A 15 -0.65 -18.74 3.42
CA ILE A 15 -0.35 -18.72 1.99
C ILE A 15 -0.34 -20.15 1.45
N GLY A 16 -1.02 -20.36 0.33
CA GLY A 16 -1.01 -21.60 -0.43
C GLY A 16 -2.19 -22.54 -0.10
N GLU A 17 -2.44 -23.48 -1.00
CA GLU A 17 -3.35 -24.60 -0.73
C GLU A 17 -2.62 -25.67 0.09
N TYR A 18 -3.34 -26.28 1.02
CA TYR A 18 -2.86 -27.42 1.77
C TYR A 18 -2.65 -28.61 0.80
N SER A 19 -1.41 -28.86 0.41
CA SER A 19 -1.03 -30.02 -0.38
C SER A 19 -0.42 -31.08 0.54
N ASN A 20 -1.11 -32.21 0.70
CA ASN A 20 -0.54 -33.41 1.34
C ASN A 20 0.59 -34.04 0.54
N LYS A 21 0.85 -33.55 -0.68
CA LYS A 21 1.94 -33.99 -1.53
C LYS A 21 3.10 -33.01 -1.37
N LEU A 22 4.09 -33.44 -0.57
CA LEU A 22 5.43 -32.82 -0.49
C LEU A 22 6.16 -32.85 -1.84
N ASP A 23 5.70 -33.66 -2.78
CA ASP A 23 6.26 -33.77 -4.13
C ASP A 23 5.53 -32.86 -5.12
N SER A 24 6.09 -31.68 -5.33
CA SER A 24 6.50 -31.19 -6.64
C SER A 24 6.93 -29.74 -6.50
N GLU A 25 7.90 -29.33 -7.30
CA GLU A 25 8.30 -27.94 -7.59
C GLU A 25 7.11 -27.02 -7.97
N LYS A 26 5.88 -27.57 -8.06
CA LYS A 26 4.62 -26.91 -8.35
C LYS A 26 3.71 -26.71 -7.14
N SER A 27 4.06 -27.15 -5.95
CA SER A 27 3.34 -26.79 -4.71
C SER A 27 3.87 -25.45 -4.18
N VAL A 28 3.00 -24.49 -3.86
CA VAL A 28 3.39 -23.36 -3.01
C VAL A 28 3.38 -23.95 -1.60
N PRO A 29 4.51 -23.99 -0.88
CA PRO A 29 4.52 -24.61 0.43
C PRO A 29 3.50 -23.91 1.33
N PHE A 30 2.80 -24.70 2.13
CA PHE A 30 1.86 -24.20 3.12
C PHE A 30 2.65 -23.41 4.17
N PHE A 31 2.52 -22.09 4.13
CA PHE A 31 3.24 -21.22 5.06
C PHE A 31 2.23 -20.41 5.88
N TRP A 32 2.35 -20.52 7.19
CA TRP A 32 1.82 -19.53 8.12
C TRP A 32 2.80 -18.36 8.13
N TYR A 33 2.33 -17.20 7.68
CA TYR A 33 3.10 -15.98 7.73
C TYR A 33 2.60 -15.08 8.85
N PRO A 34 3.45 -14.68 9.80
CA PRO A 34 3.02 -13.79 10.87
C PRO A 34 2.75 -12.39 10.36
N LEU A 35 1.68 -11.80 10.85
CA LEU A 35 1.49 -10.37 10.82
C LEU A 35 2.26 -9.77 11.99
N CYS A 36 3.22 -8.92 11.65
CA CYS A 36 3.99 -8.17 12.62
C CYS A 36 3.16 -6.98 13.13
N ARG A 37 3.02 -6.84 14.45
CA ARG A 37 2.33 -5.70 15.06
C ARG A 37 2.94 -4.35 14.66
N THR A 38 4.26 -4.30 14.47
CA THR A 38 4.94 -3.05 14.07
C THR A 38 4.55 -2.63 12.65
N GLY A 39 4.05 -3.56 11.83
CA GLY A 39 3.61 -3.35 10.46
C GLY A 39 4.61 -3.74 9.39
N ASN A 40 4.24 -3.41 8.16
CA ASN A 40 4.98 -3.65 6.94
C ASN A 40 5.57 -2.32 6.42
N TYR A 41 6.83 -2.34 5.99
CA TYR A 41 7.56 -1.16 5.55
C TYR A 41 8.40 -1.44 4.31
N ASP A 42 8.65 -0.38 3.56
CA ASP A 42 9.73 -0.35 2.58
C ASP A 42 11.04 -0.11 3.34
N PHE A 43 11.97 -1.07 3.28
CA PHE A 43 13.25 -1.00 3.98
C PHE A 43 14.41 -0.67 3.03
N VAL A 44 15.39 0.05 3.58
CA VAL A 44 16.73 0.22 3.03
C VAL A 44 17.70 -0.62 3.87
N TYR A 45 18.64 -1.28 3.22
CA TYR A 45 19.61 -2.15 3.87
C TYR A 45 20.96 -1.43 3.96
N LYS A 46 21.63 -1.54 5.10
CA LYS A 46 23.05 -1.20 5.18
C LYS A 46 23.88 -2.45 4.89
N ASP A 47 24.89 -2.27 4.04
CA ASP A 47 25.80 -3.35 3.66
C ASP A 47 26.42 -3.99 4.90
N SER A 48 26.28 -5.31 4.96
CA SER A 48 26.87 -6.16 5.98
C SER A 48 27.54 -7.32 5.26
N PRO A 49 28.82 -7.63 5.58
CA PRO A 49 29.52 -8.77 5.00
C PRO A 49 28.92 -10.12 5.47
N LEU A 50 27.96 -10.08 6.41
CA LEU A 50 27.28 -11.25 6.94
C LEU A 50 25.91 -11.47 6.25
N TYR A 51 25.35 -12.68 6.41
CA TYR A 51 23.99 -13.01 5.95
C TYR A 51 22.89 -12.18 6.62
N TRP A 52 23.23 -11.44 7.67
CA TRP A 52 22.35 -10.58 8.46
C TRP A 52 22.54 -9.13 8.05
N VAL A 53 21.44 -8.46 7.70
CA VAL A 53 21.45 -7.05 7.28
C VAL A 53 20.79 -6.17 8.32
N GLU A 54 21.37 -4.98 8.52
CA GLU A 54 20.68 -3.92 9.22
C GLU A 54 19.67 -3.27 8.28
N MET A 55 18.43 -3.19 8.74
CA MET A 55 17.31 -2.67 7.98
C MET A 55 16.86 -1.36 8.60
N HIS A 56 16.74 -0.34 7.76
CA HIS A 56 16.28 0.97 8.14
C HIS A 56 15.02 1.31 7.36
N SER A 57 14.01 1.82 8.05
CA SER A 57 12.84 2.42 7.44
C SER A 57 12.37 3.64 8.24
N SER A 58 11.32 4.27 7.77
CA SER A 58 10.64 5.36 8.45
C SER A 58 9.14 5.10 8.50
N ARG A 59 8.43 5.74 9.42
CA ARG A 59 6.95 5.67 9.44
C ARG A 59 6.32 6.22 8.17
N THR A 60 6.99 7.16 7.48
CA THR A 60 6.56 7.67 6.18
C THR A 60 6.72 6.67 5.03
N LYS A 61 7.48 5.58 5.25
CA LYS A 61 7.66 4.44 4.35
C LYS A 61 6.84 3.22 4.76
N ALA A 62 5.87 3.38 5.66
CA ALA A 62 4.85 2.37 5.91
C ALA A 62 4.20 1.94 4.58
N ASN A 63 4.12 0.63 4.37
CA ASN A 63 3.59 0.01 3.18
C ASN A 63 2.70 -1.18 3.60
N PRO A 64 1.49 -0.91 4.13
CA PRO A 64 0.65 -1.90 4.77
C PRO A 64 0.20 -3.04 3.86
N LEU A 65 0.20 -2.82 2.54
CA LEU A 65 -0.30 -3.77 1.56
C LEU A 65 0.79 -4.62 0.91
N CYS A 66 2.01 -4.11 0.81
CA CYS A 66 3.05 -4.72 -0.02
C CYS A 66 4.46 -4.60 0.58
N GLY A 67 4.60 -4.02 1.78
CA GLY A 67 5.87 -3.87 2.47
C GLY A 67 6.36 -5.18 3.07
N ASN A 68 7.65 -5.22 3.39
CA ASN A 68 8.22 -6.30 4.18
C ASN A 68 8.01 -6.07 5.68
N ASN A 69 8.16 -7.10 6.50
CA ASN A 69 8.32 -6.97 7.94
C ASN A 69 9.54 -7.76 8.39
N TYR A 70 10.04 -7.49 9.60
CA TYR A 70 11.29 -8.09 10.07
C TYR A 70 11.25 -9.60 10.33
N LEU A 71 10.07 -10.23 10.26
CA LEU A 71 9.95 -11.68 10.42
C LEU A 71 10.14 -12.42 9.09
N HIS A 72 10.27 -11.67 7.98
CA HIS A 72 10.36 -12.24 6.64
C HIS A 72 11.78 -12.17 6.08
N PHE A 73 12.14 -13.13 5.24
CA PHE A 73 13.29 -12.97 4.35
C PHE A 73 12.98 -11.92 3.29
N HIS A 74 13.92 -11.00 3.08
CA HIS A 74 13.76 -9.92 2.10
C HIS A 74 14.56 -10.25 0.85
N ALA A 75 13.94 -10.09 -0.32
CA ALA A 75 14.62 -10.27 -1.60
C ALA A 75 15.43 -9.02 -1.98
N GLN A 76 16.67 -9.22 -2.39
CA GLN A 76 17.61 -8.18 -2.83
C GLN A 76 18.61 -8.80 -3.81
N ASP A 77 18.92 -8.11 -4.90
CA ASP A 77 19.99 -8.51 -5.81
C ASP A 77 21.35 -8.29 -5.12
N MET A 78 22.01 -9.40 -4.76
CA MET A 78 23.25 -9.40 -3.99
C MET A 78 24.51 -9.51 -4.84
N ASN A 79 24.39 -9.99 -6.07
CA ASN A 79 25.51 -10.17 -6.98
C ASN A 79 25.59 -9.05 -8.04
N ALA A 80 24.64 -8.11 -8.01
CA ALA A 80 24.50 -6.99 -8.93
C ALA A 80 24.38 -7.42 -10.40
N ASP A 81 23.71 -8.55 -10.65
CA ASP A 81 23.45 -9.07 -12.00
C ASP A 81 22.12 -8.58 -12.61
N ASP A 82 21.46 -7.62 -11.95
CA ASP A 82 20.16 -7.04 -12.29
C ASP A 82 18.98 -8.04 -12.19
N LEU A 83 19.18 -9.17 -11.51
CA LEU A 83 18.19 -10.23 -11.33
C LEU A 83 18.14 -10.69 -9.88
N ILE A 84 16.95 -10.74 -9.29
CA ILE A 84 16.76 -11.46 -8.03
C ILE A 84 16.61 -12.95 -8.38
N GLN A 85 17.58 -13.74 -7.95
CA GLN A 85 17.61 -15.18 -8.12
C GLN A 85 16.69 -15.90 -7.12
N PRO A 86 16.13 -17.07 -7.51
CA PRO A 86 15.25 -17.84 -6.64
C PRO A 86 16.01 -18.65 -5.60
N ASP A 87 17.33 -18.76 -5.78
CA ASP A 87 18.18 -19.42 -4.81
C ASP A 87 18.36 -18.55 -3.57
N ASN A 88 18.86 -19.14 -2.48
CA ASN A 88 19.01 -18.43 -1.21
C ASN A 88 20.06 -17.31 -1.23
N LYS A 89 20.69 -16.99 -2.37
CA LYS A 89 21.77 -15.98 -2.42
C LYS A 89 21.24 -14.55 -2.38
N ASP A 90 20.06 -14.32 -2.94
CA ASP A 90 19.41 -13.01 -3.01
C ASP A 90 18.36 -12.79 -1.93
N TRP A 91 18.40 -13.59 -0.87
CA TRP A 91 17.49 -13.51 0.26
C TRP A 91 18.24 -13.17 1.53
N LYS A 92 17.95 -12.00 2.08
CA LYS A 92 18.53 -11.53 3.33
C LYS A 92 17.67 -11.92 4.52
N THR A 93 18.36 -12.36 5.56
CA THR A 93 17.72 -12.50 6.87
C THR A 93 17.84 -11.15 7.56
N PRO A 94 16.71 -10.55 8.00
CA PRO A 94 16.73 -9.42 8.90
C PRO A 94 17.70 -9.66 10.06
N GLY A 95 18.57 -8.70 10.36
CA GLY A 95 19.40 -8.71 11.57
C GLY A 95 18.84 -7.72 12.57
N ASN A 96 19.22 -6.45 12.40
CA ASN A 96 18.70 -5.34 13.17
C ASN A 96 17.63 -4.58 12.37
N MET A 97 16.57 -4.12 13.03
CA MET A 97 15.56 -3.25 12.41
C MET A 97 15.50 -1.91 13.13
N TYR A 98 15.47 -0.84 12.35
CA TYR A 98 15.27 0.52 12.81
C TYR A 98 14.11 1.16 12.05
N ILE A 99 13.16 1.76 12.78
CA ILE A 99 12.10 2.60 12.20
C ILE A 99 12.18 3.98 12.86
N ASP A 100 12.40 5.03 12.06
CA ASP A 100 12.69 6.38 12.54
C ASP A 100 13.83 6.39 13.58
N ASP A 101 14.95 5.73 13.22
CA ASP A 101 16.18 5.54 14.04
C ASP A 101 15.99 4.83 15.38
N SER A 102 14.76 4.44 15.73
CA SER A 102 14.47 3.64 16.91
C SER A 102 14.75 2.18 16.61
N ALA A 103 15.63 1.55 17.38
CA ALA A 103 15.88 0.12 17.29
C ALA A 103 14.65 -0.66 17.76
N TYR A 104 14.16 -1.57 16.91
CA TYR A 104 13.11 -2.54 17.23
C TYR A 104 13.69 -3.94 17.50
N THR A 105 15.01 -4.00 17.69
CA THR A 105 15.73 -5.25 17.84
C THR A 105 15.34 -5.95 19.13
N ASN A 106 15.15 -7.26 19.02
CA ASN A 106 15.02 -8.14 20.16
C ASN A 106 16.38 -8.83 20.35
N GLU A 107 16.98 -8.73 21.54
CA GLU A 107 18.22 -9.46 21.89
C GLU A 107 18.10 -10.99 21.70
N ASN A 108 16.89 -11.51 21.44
CA ASN A 108 16.59 -12.93 21.21
C ASN A 108 16.39 -13.33 19.72
N PHE A 109 16.69 -12.45 18.76
CA PHE A 109 16.47 -12.68 17.33
C PHE A 109 17.06 -14.01 16.81
N PHE A 110 18.22 -14.40 17.36
CA PHE A 110 18.98 -15.57 16.94
C PHE A 110 18.37 -16.92 17.37
N LEU A 111 17.60 -16.98 18.46
CA LEU A 111 17.03 -18.23 18.96
C LEU A 111 15.64 -18.54 18.38
N SER A 112 14.96 -17.54 17.80
CA SER A 112 13.61 -17.68 17.23
C SER A 112 13.58 -18.05 15.75
N HIS A 113 14.63 -17.79 14.98
CA HIS A 113 14.64 -17.99 13.53
C HIS A 113 14.58 -19.45 13.06
N ARG A 114 14.95 -20.44 13.89
CA ARG A 114 14.88 -21.86 13.50
C ARG A 114 13.57 -22.56 13.89
N SER A 115 12.69 -21.94 14.68
CA SER A 115 11.47 -22.59 15.16
C SER A 115 10.24 -21.68 15.36
N LEU A 116 10.37 -20.35 15.23
CA LEU A 116 9.32 -19.37 15.57
C LEU A 116 9.01 -18.33 14.50
N ALA A 117 9.63 -18.38 13.31
CA ALA A 117 9.29 -17.44 12.22
C ALA A 117 7.80 -17.52 11.81
N CYS A 118 7.12 -18.65 12.05
CA CYS A 118 5.66 -18.80 11.87
C CYS A 118 4.82 -18.44 13.10
N GLN A 119 5.45 -18.08 14.23
CA GLN A 119 4.78 -17.78 15.50
C GLN A 119 4.93 -16.30 15.91
N GLY A 120 5.83 -15.55 15.25
CA GLY A 120 6.14 -14.16 15.60
C GLY A 120 7.10 -14.02 16.78
N ALA A 121 7.47 -12.79 17.13
CA ALA A 121 8.28 -12.45 18.29
C ALA A 121 7.44 -11.90 19.46
N VAL A 122 8.03 -11.75 20.64
CA VAL A 122 7.35 -11.22 21.85
C VAL A 122 6.66 -9.87 21.61
N ASP A 123 7.23 -9.05 20.71
CA ASP A 123 6.74 -7.71 20.41
C ASP A 123 5.69 -7.68 19.28
N ASP A 124 5.40 -8.82 18.65
CA ASP A 124 4.42 -8.97 17.57
C ASP A 124 2.99 -9.26 18.05
N ALA A 125 2.82 -9.54 19.35
CA ALA A 125 1.50 -9.76 19.92
C ALA A 125 0.68 -8.47 19.85
N PHE A 126 -0.44 -8.49 19.14
CA PHE A 126 -1.41 -7.39 19.12
C PHE A 126 -2.08 -7.29 20.51
N VAL A 127 -2.06 -6.10 21.10
CA VAL A 127 -2.56 -5.83 22.45
C VAL A 127 -3.79 -4.91 22.40
N LYS A 128 -4.40 -4.70 23.57
CA LYS A 128 -5.54 -3.80 23.75
C LYS A 128 -5.32 -2.45 23.04
N GLY A 129 -6.26 -2.07 22.19
CA GLY A 129 -6.25 -0.84 21.42
C GLY A 129 -5.73 -0.99 19.99
N ASP A 130 -5.05 -2.11 19.67
CA ASP A 130 -4.61 -2.36 18.30
C ASP A 130 -5.78 -2.69 17.38
N ILE A 131 -5.68 -2.22 16.13
CA ILE A 131 -6.67 -2.42 15.08
C ILE A 131 -5.94 -2.85 13.82
N LEU A 132 -6.44 -3.91 13.18
CA LEU A 132 -6.07 -4.28 11.82
C LEU A 132 -7.24 -3.98 10.89
N SER A 133 -7.00 -3.24 9.82
CA SER A 133 -7.96 -2.94 8.77
C SER A 133 -7.25 -2.52 7.49
N VAL A 134 -8.00 -2.24 6.43
CA VAL A 134 -7.45 -1.66 5.19
C VAL A 134 -6.72 -0.32 5.40
N ALA A 135 -6.99 0.36 6.53
CA ALA A 135 -6.41 1.64 6.88
C ALA A 135 -5.13 1.52 7.73
N THR A 136 -4.77 0.34 8.24
CA THR A 136 -3.68 0.18 9.21
C THR A 136 -2.47 -0.52 8.62
N ASN A 137 -1.36 -0.40 9.33
CA ASN A 137 -0.13 -1.13 9.05
C ASN A 137 0.15 -2.08 10.22
N PRO A 138 0.02 -3.40 10.07
CA PRO A 138 -0.29 -4.12 8.82
C PRO A 138 -1.79 -4.03 8.45
N SER A 139 -2.09 -4.35 7.19
CA SER A 139 -3.46 -4.39 6.65
C SER A 139 -4.00 -5.82 6.59
N THR A 140 -5.32 -5.95 6.69
CA THR A 140 -6.06 -7.20 6.53
C THR A 140 -6.21 -7.65 5.07
N ALA A 141 -5.67 -6.91 4.11
CA ALA A 141 -5.81 -7.19 2.69
C ALA A 141 -5.11 -8.48 2.25
N LYS A 142 -5.57 -9.04 1.12
CA LYS A 142 -4.90 -10.19 0.49
C LYS A 142 -3.51 -9.76 0.00
N LEU A 143 -2.46 -10.32 0.60
CA LEU A 143 -1.07 -10.03 0.24
C LEU A 143 -0.62 -10.78 -1.01
N LEU A 144 0.41 -10.22 -1.66
CA LEU A 144 1.09 -10.88 -2.76
C LEU A 144 1.93 -12.03 -2.21
N ALA A 145 1.50 -13.25 -2.48
CA ALA A 145 2.06 -14.47 -1.92
C ALA A 145 3.11 -15.15 -2.81
N ASN A 146 3.24 -14.74 -4.07
CA ASN A 146 3.92 -15.54 -5.07
C ASN A 146 5.41 -15.19 -5.16
N ARG A 147 6.27 -16.11 -4.71
CA ARG A 147 7.74 -16.06 -4.87
C ARG A 147 8.22 -16.71 -6.17
N ARG A 148 7.33 -17.10 -7.08
CA ARG A 148 7.74 -17.80 -8.31
C ARG A 148 8.36 -16.85 -9.31
N ILE A 149 9.64 -17.09 -9.54
CA ILE A 149 10.46 -16.42 -10.54
C ILE A 149 10.05 -16.96 -11.91
N ASN A 150 9.88 -16.06 -12.88
CA ASN A 150 9.43 -16.27 -14.26
C ASN A 150 7.93 -16.17 -14.56
N ALA A 151 7.08 -15.89 -13.58
CA ALA A 151 5.66 -15.65 -13.88
C ALA A 151 5.31 -14.16 -13.77
N LYS A 152 4.99 -13.53 -14.90
CA LYS A 152 4.35 -12.19 -14.97
C LYS A 152 2.91 -12.26 -14.45
N PHE A 153 2.67 -12.83 -13.28
CA PHE A 153 1.38 -12.71 -12.63
C PHE A 153 1.32 -11.33 -12.00
N LYS A 154 0.67 -10.40 -12.70
CA LYS A 154 0.13 -9.19 -12.06
C LYS A 154 -0.93 -9.64 -11.05
N SER A 155 -0.47 -9.98 -9.85
CA SER A 155 -1.35 -10.36 -8.77
C SER A 155 -1.87 -9.07 -8.14
N TYR A 156 -3.18 -8.90 -8.20
CA TYR A 156 -3.82 -7.77 -7.54
C TYR A 156 -3.98 -8.04 -6.05
N ILE A 157 -3.68 -7.03 -5.24
CA ILE A 157 -4.02 -6.90 -3.84
C ILE A 157 -5.49 -6.49 -3.79
N TYR A 158 -6.30 -7.27 -3.07
CA TYR A 158 -7.72 -7.01 -2.90
C TYR A 158 -7.99 -6.61 -1.45
N PRO A 159 -8.30 -5.33 -1.17
CA PRO A 159 -8.84 -4.92 0.12
C PRO A 159 -10.16 -5.68 0.38
N ASN A 160 -10.31 -6.27 1.55
CA ASN A 160 -11.38 -7.25 1.85
C ASN A 160 -12.36 -6.80 2.95
N GLY A 161 -12.32 -5.54 3.36
CA GLY A 161 -13.25 -4.96 4.34
C GLY A 161 -13.18 -5.57 5.74
N LEU A 162 -12.23 -6.46 6.01
CA LEU A 162 -12.06 -7.09 7.32
C LEU A 162 -11.44 -6.09 8.29
N LYS A 163 -12.03 -5.97 9.47
CA LYS A 163 -11.50 -5.21 10.60
C LYS A 163 -11.41 -6.10 11.83
N ILE A 164 -10.25 -6.11 12.48
CA ILE A 164 -9.99 -6.84 13.72
C ILE A 164 -9.57 -5.82 14.78
N GLU A 165 -10.26 -5.80 15.91
CA GLU A 165 -9.98 -4.88 17.02
C GLU A 165 -9.71 -5.68 18.30
N ILE A 166 -8.58 -5.38 18.96
CA ILE A 166 -8.26 -5.96 20.27
C ILE A 166 -8.83 -5.04 21.35
N LEU A 167 -9.97 -5.44 21.93
CA LEU A 167 -10.74 -4.60 22.84
C LEU A 167 -10.22 -4.65 24.28
N ASP A 168 -9.82 -5.83 24.75
CA ASP A 168 -9.37 -5.99 26.14
C ASP A 168 -8.49 -7.22 26.34
N SER A 169 -7.80 -7.22 27.49
CA SER A 169 -7.04 -8.35 28.03
C SER A 169 -7.53 -8.58 29.45
N ILE A 170 -8.23 -9.69 29.67
CA ILE A 170 -8.91 -10.03 30.93
C ILE A 170 -8.08 -11.10 31.62
N LEU A 171 -7.60 -10.83 32.82
CA LEU A 171 -6.89 -11.84 33.60
C LEU A 171 -7.87 -12.99 33.93
N SER A 172 -7.45 -14.21 33.62
CA SER A 172 -8.18 -15.44 33.98
C SER A 172 -8.40 -15.54 35.49
N ALA A 173 -9.42 -16.30 35.89
CA ALA A 173 -9.80 -16.43 37.29
C ALA A 173 -8.68 -17.00 38.19
N ASP A 174 -7.76 -17.79 37.63
CA ASP A 174 -6.60 -18.35 38.33
C ASP A 174 -5.34 -17.46 38.28
N GLY A 175 -5.40 -16.33 37.56
CA GLY A 175 -4.28 -15.40 37.41
C GLY A 175 -3.13 -15.90 36.54
N THR A 176 -3.30 -17.03 35.83
CA THR A 176 -2.21 -17.68 35.09
C THR A 176 -2.17 -17.32 33.60
N SER A 177 -3.28 -16.86 33.03
CA SER A 177 -3.42 -16.46 31.63
C SER A 177 -4.27 -15.20 31.44
N ASN A 178 -4.25 -14.62 30.24
CA ASN A 178 -5.15 -13.54 29.86
C ASN A 178 -6.09 -13.99 28.74
N ASP A 179 -7.39 -13.87 28.95
CA ASP A 179 -8.41 -13.96 27.91
C ASP A 179 -8.41 -12.67 27.08
N MET A 180 -8.39 -12.79 25.77
CA MET A 180 -8.39 -11.62 24.87
C MET A 180 -9.79 -11.38 24.31
N LYS A 181 -10.31 -10.17 24.50
CA LYS A 181 -11.59 -9.76 23.91
C LYS A 181 -11.33 -9.14 22.54
N ILE A 182 -11.79 -9.82 21.49
CA ILE A 182 -11.57 -9.41 20.09
C ILE A 182 -12.92 -9.10 19.44
N ARG A 183 -12.97 -8.04 18.62
CA ARG A 183 -14.09 -7.79 17.71
C ARG A 183 -13.62 -7.96 16.28
N VAL A 184 -14.32 -8.81 15.53
CA VAL A 184 -14.14 -9.00 14.10
C VAL A 184 -15.35 -8.40 13.40
N SER A 185 -15.12 -7.52 12.44
CA SER A 185 -16.16 -6.87 11.64
C SER A 185 -15.82 -6.98 10.16
N TRP A 186 -16.86 -7.04 9.33
CA TRP A 186 -16.76 -7.08 7.87
C TRP A 186 -17.26 -5.75 7.28
N ASN A 187 -17.08 -5.57 5.97
CA ASN A 187 -17.54 -4.39 5.23
C ASN A 187 -16.95 -3.05 5.73
N PHE A 188 -15.80 -3.09 6.39
CA PHE A 188 -15.07 -1.91 6.84
C PHE A 188 -14.06 -1.45 5.79
N TYR A 189 -14.51 -0.58 4.90
CA TYR A 189 -13.72 -0.05 3.78
C TYR A 189 -13.25 1.39 3.98
N THR A 190 -13.42 1.92 5.19
CA THR A 190 -13.10 3.30 5.51
C THR A 190 -11.63 3.45 5.88
N ILE A 191 -10.96 4.40 5.23
CA ILE A 191 -9.61 4.83 5.55
C ILE A 191 -9.71 6.11 6.35
N ASN A 192 -9.41 6.02 7.64
CA ASN A 192 -9.61 7.09 8.63
C ASN A 192 -8.30 7.73 9.13
N LYS A 193 -7.18 7.39 8.51
CA LYS A 193 -5.86 7.98 8.77
C LYS A 193 -5.05 8.03 7.49
N ASN A 194 -4.00 8.85 7.48
CA ASN A 194 -3.11 8.93 6.33
C ASN A 194 -2.50 7.55 6.02
N VAL A 195 -2.55 7.12 4.76
CA VAL A 195 -2.02 5.82 4.33
C VAL A 195 -1.31 5.92 3.00
N ARG A 196 -0.21 5.18 2.88
CA ARG A 196 0.54 5.02 1.65
C ARG A 196 0.29 3.61 1.15
N TRP A 197 -0.24 3.47 -0.05
CA TRP A 197 -0.47 2.17 -0.69
C TRP A 197 0.45 2.01 -1.89
N CYS A 198 0.98 0.80 -2.04
CA CYS A 198 1.90 0.43 -3.11
C CYS A 198 1.48 -0.91 -3.73
N GLY A 199 1.89 -1.12 -4.98
CA GLY A 199 1.60 -2.35 -5.73
C GLY A 199 0.34 -2.28 -6.58
N HIS A 200 -0.06 -3.41 -7.16
CA HIS A 200 -1.27 -3.51 -7.98
C HIS A 200 -2.48 -3.76 -7.07
N ILE A 201 -3.32 -2.75 -6.86
CA ILE A 201 -4.47 -2.79 -5.96
C ILE A 201 -5.75 -2.77 -6.79
N ALA A 202 -6.69 -3.67 -6.50
CA ALA A 202 -7.99 -3.72 -7.16
C ALA A 202 -9.14 -3.61 -6.16
N ILE A 203 -9.92 -2.55 -6.27
CA ILE A 203 -11.13 -2.34 -5.47
C ILE A 203 -12.30 -2.98 -6.20
N LYS A 204 -12.92 -3.98 -5.57
CA LYS A 204 -14.09 -4.71 -6.11
C LYS A 204 -15.43 -4.20 -5.59
N GLU A 205 -15.44 -3.55 -4.43
CA GLU A 205 -16.66 -3.11 -3.76
C GLU A 205 -16.61 -1.59 -3.59
N LYS A 206 -16.01 -1.14 -2.49
CA LYS A 206 -15.85 0.29 -2.22
C LYS A 206 -14.62 0.57 -1.37
N VAL A 207 -14.13 1.80 -1.42
CA VAL A 207 -13.20 2.38 -0.43
C VAL A 207 -13.57 3.84 -0.22
N GLU A 208 -13.53 4.27 1.04
CA GLU A 208 -13.95 5.61 1.44
C GLU A 208 -12.85 6.28 2.27
N LEU A 209 -12.31 7.41 1.81
CA LEU A 209 -11.44 8.26 2.61
C LEU A 209 -12.29 9.09 3.56
N SER A 210 -12.01 9.01 4.86
CA SER A 210 -12.62 9.90 5.84
C SER A 210 -12.19 11.35 5.62
N PRO A 211 -12.91 12.33 6.20
CA PRO A 211 -12.51 13.73 6.09
C PRO A 211 -11.06 13.97 6.52
N HIS A 212 -10.39 14.87 5.80
CA HIS A 212 -8.99 15.28 6.05
C HIS A 212 -7.92 14.18 5.88
N VAL A 213 -8.28 12.99 5.40
CA VAL A 213 -7.32 11.89 5.18
C VAL A 213 -6.57 12.08 3.87
N ILE A 214 -5.26 11.83 3.89
CA ILE A 214 -4.44 11.77 2.69
C ILE A 214 -4.11 10.30 2.40
N MET A 215 -4.40 9.87 1.18
CA MET A 215 -3.97 8.60 0.63
C MET A 215 -2.93 8.86 -0.45
N ARG A 216 -1.77 8.21 -0.32
CA ARG A 216 -0.70 8.26 -1.34
C ARG A 216 -0.62 6.94 -2.08
N LEU A 217 -0.62 7.00 -3.40
CA LEU A 217 -0.16 5.91 -4.25
C LEU A 217 1.26 6.22 -4.64
N ASP A 218 2.17 5.34 -4.27
CA ASP A 218 3.61 5.54 -4.43
C ASP A 218 4.29 4.25 -4.88
N LEU A 219 5.47 4.36 -5.48
CA LEU A 219 6.27 3.24 -5.92
C LEU A 219 6.83 2.46 -4.72
N SER A 220 6.58 1.15 -4.69
CA SER A 220 7.13 0.26 -3.66
C SER A 220 8.66 0.23 -3.73
N GLN A 221 9.34 0.16 -2.59
CA GLN A 221 10.76 -0.23 -2.56
C GLN A 221 10.94 -1.69 -2.14
N THR A 222 9.87 -2.34 -1.70
CA THR A 222 9.84 -3.79 -1.51
C THR A 222 9.84 -4.48 -2.87
N ALA A 223 10.78 -5.41 -3.05
CA ALA A 223 10.88 -6.21 -4.27
C ALA A 223 9.64 -7.10 -4.44
N THR A 224 8.98 -6.95 -5.60
CA THR A 224 7.78 -7.70 -5.99
C THR A 224 7.93 -8.43 -7.33
N THR A 225 9.01 -8.15 -8.05
CA THR A 225 9.41 -8.84 -9.29
C THR A 225 10.88 -9.21 -9.20
N SER A 226 11.29 -10.24 -9.94
CA SER A 226 12.70 -10.62 -10.05
C SER A 226 13.49 -9.75 -11.03
N ILE A 227 12.80 -9.05 -11.92
CA ILE A 227 13.41 -8.25 -12.98
C ILE A 227 13.49 -6.80 -12.54
N ARG A 228 14.67 -6.20 -12.69
CA ARG A 228 14.90 -4.78 -12.42
C ARG A 228 14.19 -3.90 -13.44
N ASN A 229 13.36 -2.98 -12.97
CA ASN A 229 12.64 -1.99 -13.76
C ASN A 229 13.27 -0.59 -13.59
N LYS A 230 13.34 0.19 -14.68
CA LYS A 230 13.84 1.57 -14.65
C LYS A 230 12.69 2.56 -14.52
N PHE A 231 12.77 3.46 -13.54
CA PHE A 231 11.83 4.56 -13.30
C PHE A 231 12.61 5.87 -13.14
N GLY A 232 12.59 6.71 -14.18
CA GLY A 232 13.46 7.88 -14.24
C GLY A 232 14.92 7.43 -14.30
N GLU A 233 15.77 7.97 -13.42
CA GLU A 233 17.18 7.56 -13.30
C GLU A 233 17.40 6.41 -12.30
N ASN A 234 16.36 6.00 -11.58
CA ASN A 234 16.47 4.98 -10.55
C ASN A 234 15.96 3.62 -11.05
N PHE A 235 16.44 2.57 -10.41
CA PHE A 235 16.06 1.20 -10.71
C PHE A 235 15.45 0.51 -9.49
N TYR A 236 14.40 -0.27 -9.72
CA TYR A 236 13.64 -0.95 -8.66
C TYR A 236 13.20 -2.34 -9.10
N TYR A 237 13.12 -3.28 -8.16
CA TYR A 237 12.54 -4.61 -8.37
C TYR A 237 11.02 -4.62 -8.10
N THR A 238 10.33 -3.58 -8.55
CA THR A 238 8.86 -3.48 -8.46
C THR A 238 8.28 -3.00 -9.79
N ASP A 239 7.01 -3.30 -10.03
CA ASP A 239 6.23 -2.61 -11.05
C ASP A 239 5.64 -1.29 -10.49
N THR A 240 5.01 -0.50 -11.37
CA THR A 240 4.28 0.71 -10.97
C THR A 240 3.14 0.38 -10.01
N THR A 241 2.82 1.30 -9.11
CA THR A 241 1.62 1.18 -8.28
C THR A 241 0.39 1.51 -9.13
N GLU A 242 -0.59 0.60 -9.15
CA GLU A 242 -1.87 0.81 -9.84
C GLU A 242 -2.99 0.65 -8.82
N LEU A 243 -3.80 1.70 -8.63
CA LEU A 243 -5.11 1.57 -8.00
C LEU A 243 -6.16 1.43 -9.09
N ARG A 244 -6.74 0.25 -9.22
CA ARG A 244 -7.82 -0.04 -10.17
C ARG A 244 -9.16 -0.13 -9.47
N ILE A 245 -10.07 0.78 -9.80
CA ILE A 245 -11.48 0.72 -9.40
C ILE A 245 -12.17 -0.17 -10.42
N ARG A 246 -12.58 -1.36 -9.98
CA ARG A 246 -13.15 -2.38 -10.87
C ARG A 246 -14.58 -2.02 -11.27
N ILE A 247 -15.10 -2.77 -12.23
CA ILE A 247 -16.47 -2.64 -12.74
C ILE A 247 -17.47 -2.61 -11.57
N GLY A 248 -18.31 -1.57 -11.54
CA GLY A 248 -19.34 -1.35 -10.51
C GLY A 248 -18.82 -0.96 -9.12
N ALA A 249 -17.50 -0.90 -8.91
CA ALA A 249 -16.92 -0.51 -7.64
C ALA A 249 -16.90 1.02 -7.46
N THR A 250 -16.85 1.45 -6.20
CA THR A 250 -16.82 2.88 -5.86
C THR A 250 -15.57 3.28 -5.10
N PHE A 251 -15.12 4.51 -5.30
CA PHE A 251 -14.06 5.12 -4.51
C PHE A 251 -14.44 6.53 -4.13
N GLN A 252 -14.44 6.84 -2.84
CA GLN A 252 -14.82 8.16 -2.34
C GLN A 252 -13.62 8.86 -1.71
N ILE A 253 -13.31 10.05 -2.21
CA ILE A 253 -12.42 11.01 -1.60
C ILE A 253 -13.29 11.94 -0.77
N GLY A 254 -13.37 11.70 0.55
CA GLY A 254 -14.16 12.49 1.49
C GLY A 254 -13.77 13.98 1.59
N VAL A 255 -14.50 14.72 2.41
CA VAL A 255 -14.36 16.18 2.55
C VAL A 255 -12.93 16.56 2.96
N GLN A 256 -12.32 17.50 2.24
CA GLN A 256 -10.94 17.94 2.49
C GLN A 256 -9.89 16.80 2.51
N SER A 257 -10.23 15.62 2.00
CA SER A 257 -9.31 14.49 1.87
C SER A 257 -8.59 14.55 0.52
N CYS A 258 -7.57 13.71 0.34
CA CYS A 258 -6.78 13.71 -0.89
C CYS A 258 -6.39 12.29 -1.29
N LEU A 259 -6.60 11.95 -2.56
CA LEU A 259 -5.87 10.87 -3.23
C LEU A 259 -4.74 11.48 -4.04
N LYS A 260 -3.50 11.14 -3.71
CA LYS A 260 -2.29 11.65 -4.35
C LYS A 260 -1.55 10.52 -5.06
N LEU A 261 -1.34 10.66 -6.36
CA LEU A 261 -0.54 9.76 -7.18
C LEU A 261 0.87 10.33 -7.32
N GLU A 262 1.87 9.52 -7.00
CA GLU A 262 3.28 9.87 -7.03
C GLU A 262 4.08 8.77 -7.73
N ASN A 263 5.30 9.10 -8.19
CA ASN A 263 6.30 8.14 -8.67
C ASN A 263 5.74 7.08 -9.63
N TYR A 264 5.21 7.53 -10.78
CA TYR A 264 4.69 6.67 -11.85
C TYR A 264 3.41 5.88 -11.49
N SER A 265 2.70 6.29 -10.44
CA SER A 265 1.45 5.64 -10.03
C SER A 265 0.31 5.85 -11.03
N ILE A 266 -0.60 4.89 -11.07
CA ILE A 266 -1.72 4.84 -12.00
C ILE A 266 -3.03 4.71 -11.21
N LEU A 267 -4.02 5.54 -11.53
CA LEU A 267 -5.42 5.36 -11.14
C LEU A 267 -6.21 4.94 -12.37
N SER A 268 -6.78 3.75 -12.34
CA SER A 268 -7.57 3.18 -13.42
C SER A 268 -9.02 2.99 -12.98
N LEU A 269 -9.97 3.52 -13.74
CA LEU A 269 -11.40 3.29 -13.53
C LEU A 269 -11.89 2.39 -14.67
N ASP A 270 -12.25 1.15 -14.35
CA ASP A 270 -12.88 0.23 -15.30
C ASP A 270 -14.31 0.69 -15.61
N SER A 271 -14.92 0.14 -16.66
CA SER A 271 -16.29 0.49 -17.06
C SER A 271 -17.29 0.45 -15.90
N THR A 272 -18.17 1.45 -15.82
CA THR A 272 -19.17 1.66 -14.74
C THR A 272 -18.60 1.93 -13.34
N ALA A 273 -17.28 1.99 -13.16
CA ALA A 273 -16.68 2.40 -11.90
C ALA A 273 -17.04 3.86 -11.57
N LEU A 274 -17.17 4.16 -10.28
CA LEU A 274 -17.52 5.50 -9.80
C LEU A 274 -16.47 6.02 -8.83
N VAL A 275 -15.89 7.18 -9.14
CA VAL A 275 -15.08 7.96 -8.20
C VAL A 275 -15.86 9.21 -7.81
N THR A 276 -16.03 9.44 -6.51
CA THR A 276 -16.65 10.66 -5.99
C THR A 276 -15.61 11.46 -5.21
N ILE A 277 -15.49 12.75 -5.49
CA ILE A 277 -14.66 13.69 -4.77
C ILE A 277 -15.58 14.69 -4.07
N GLU A 278 -15.62 14.62 -2.74
CA GLU A 278 -16.45 15.48 -1.92
C GLU A 278 -15.90 16.90 -1.84
N ASP A 279 -16.67 17.80 -1.22
CA ASP A 279 -16.32 19.21 -1.10
C ASP A 279 -14.89 19.41 -0.53
N ASN A 280 -14.13 20.27 -1.21
CA ASN A 280 -12.71 20.52 -0.95
C ASN A 280 -11.78 19.29 -1.01
N GLY A 281 -12.29 18.12 -1.43
CA GLY A 281 -11.50 16.92 -1.70
C GLY A 281 -10.63 17.08 -2.94
N LYS A 282 -9.52 16.34 -2.99
CA LYS A 282 -8.54 16.47 -4.08
C LYS A 282 -8.12 15.13 -4.68
N LEU A 283 -8.05 15.08 -6.00
CA LEU A 283 -7.28 14.06 -6.73
C LEU A 283 -6.06 14.75 -7.34
N VAL A 284 -4.87 14.29 -6.99
CA VAL A 284 -3.61 14.90 -7.41
C VAL A 284 -2.78 13.92 -8.20
N LEU A 285 -2.37 14.33 -9.40
CA LEU A 285 -1.44 13.62 -10.26
C LEU A 285 -0.14 14.40 -10.35
N GLU A 286 0.91 13.86 -9.73
CA GLU A 286 2.27 14.37 -9.96
C GLU A 286 2.80 13.95 -11.34
N SER A 287 3.98 14.47 -11.69
CA SER A 287 4.66 14.14 -12.96
C SER A 287 4.78 12.63 -13.15
N ASN A 288 4.62 12.17 -14.39
CA ASN A 288 4.64 10.78 -14.81
C ASN A 288 3.54 9.87 -14.23
N CYS A 289 2.58 10.41 -13.48
CA CYS A 289 1.42 9.65 -13.01
C CYS A 289 0.31 9.64 -14.06
N THR A 290 -0.54 8.61 -14.04
CA THR A 290 -1.61 8.44 -15.04
C THR A 290 -2.99 8.27 -14.39
N LEU A 291 -3.98 8.99 -14.91
CA LEU A 291 -5.42 8.74 -14.68
C LEU A 291 -6.00 8.12 -15.96
N ARG A 292 -6.58 6.93 -15.84
CA ARG A 292 -7.29 6.23 -16.90
C ARG A 292 -8.77 6.10 -16.54
N ILE A 293 -9.63 6.59 -17.42
CA ILE A 293 -11.08 6.52 -17.26
C ILE A 293 -11.65 5.78 -18.47
N ASP A 294 -12.11 4.56 -18.25
CA ASP A 294 -12.63 3.70 -19.31
C ASP A 294 -14.09 4.04 -19.67
N GLU A 295 -14.63 3.37 -20.68
CA GLU A 295 -15.99 3.61 -21.18
C GLU A 295 -17.06 3.48 -20.08
N ASP A 296 -17.97 4.43 -20.01
CA ASP A 296 -19.07 4.49 -19.03
C ASP A 296 -18.62 4.61 -17.56
N ALA A 297 -17.31 4.73 -17.28
CA ALA A 297 -16.82 5.09 -15.96
C ALA A 297 -17.09 6.57 -15.66
N LYS A 298 -17.20 6.88 -14.36
CA LYS A 298 -17.67 8.19 -13.91
C LYS A 298 -16.80 8.78 -12.80
N ILE A 299 -16.45 10.05 -12.93
CA ILE A 299 -15.94 10.88 -11.83
C ILE A 299 -17.00 11.94 -11.50
N VAL A 300 -17.31 12.10 -10.21
CA VAL A 300 -18.20 13.14 -9.68
C VAL A 300 -17.42 14.09 -8.80
N LEU A 301 -17.45 15.39 -9.09
CA LEU A 301 -16.79 16.45 -8.33
C LEU A 301 -17.84 17.32 -7.62
N ASN A 302 -17.97 17.18 -6.30
CA ASN A 302 -18.92 17.92 -5.48
C ASN A 302 -18.29 19.18 -4.87
N GLY A 303 -19.09 20.25 -4.72
CA GLY A 303 -18.64 21.50 -4.10
C GLY A 303 -17.35 22.05 -4.74
N ASN A 304 -16.35 22.35 -3.91
CA ASN A 304 -15.04 22.86 -4.31
C ASN A 304 -14.01 21.74 -4.61
N ALA A 305 -14.46 20.53 -4.94
CA ALA A 305 -13.58 19.42 -5.31
C ALA A 305 -12.63 19.81 -6.46
N THR A 306 -11.39 19.34 -6.38
CA THR A 306 -10.35 19.70 -7.33
C THR A 306 -9.57 18.49 -7.85
N ILE A 307 -9.40 18.40 -9.18
CA ILE A 307 -8.39 17.55 -9.80
C ILE A 307 -7.17 18.42 -10.12
N VAL A 308 -5.97 17.99 -9.74
CA VAL A 308 -4.72 18.73 -9.96
C VAL A 308 -3.75 17.87 -10.77
N CYS A 309 -3.26 18.38 -11.90
CA CYS A 309 -2.38 17.65 -12.80
C CYS A 309 -1.10 18.45 -13.07
N SER A 310 0.04 17.91 -12.63
CA SER A 310 1.38 18.45 -12.90
C SER A 310 1.84 18.19 -14.32
N GLU A 311 2.81 18.99 -14.77
CA GLU A 311 3.58 18.75 -15.99
C GLU A 311 4.05 17.29 -16.07
N GLY A 312 3.84 16.65 -17.22
CA GLY A 312 4.24 15.25 -17.46
C GLY A 312 3.29 14.19 -16.89
N SER A 313 2.20 14.58 -16.22
CA SER A 313 1.11 13.63 -15.90
C SER A 313 0.34 13.23 -17.16
N GLN A 314 -0.48 12.19 -17.08
CA GLN A 314 -1.29 11.74 -18.21
C GLN A 314 -2.74 11.51 -17.79
N ILE A 315 -3.68 12.00 -18.60
CA ILE A 315 -5.11 11.76 -18.45
C ILE A 315 -5.58 11.08 -19.74
N GLN A 316 -6.07 9.85 -19.59
CA GLN A 316 -6.57 9.01 -20.68
C GLN A 316 -8.06 8.78 -20.43
N ILE A 317 -8.91 9.33 -21.29
CA ILE A 317 -10.37 9.32 -21.13
C ILE A 317 -11.00 8.69 -22.36
N SER A 318 -11.72 7.59 -22.19
CA SER A 318 -12.48 6.97 -23.26
C SER A 318 -13.66 7.86 -23.69
N PRO A 319 -14.13 7.82 -24.95
CA PRO A 319 -15.14 8.76 -25.47
C PRO A 319 -16.47 8.79 -24.71
N ARG A 320 -16.83 7.69 -24.02
CA ARG A 320 -18.09 7.54 -23.26
C ARG A 320 -17.92 7.74 -21.75
N ALA A 321 -16.71 8.01 -21.29
CA ALA A 321 -16.47 8.34 -19.88
C ALA A 321 -17.13 9.67 -19.50
N LYS A 322 -17.45 9.85 -18.22
CA LYS A 322 -18.13 11.04 -17.71
C LYS A 322 -17.39 11.68 -16.56
N ILE A 323 -17.30 13.00 -16.58
CA ILE A 323 -16.85 13.82 -15.46
C ILE A 323 -17.97 14.81 -15.17
N ASP A 324 -18.70 14.57 -14.09
CA ASP A 324 -19.79 15.46 -13.65
C ASP A 324 -19.23 16.36 -12.55
N ALA A 325 -19.24 17.67 -12.78
CA ALA A 325 -18.64 18.62 -11.85
C ALA A 325 -19.64 19.69 -11.41
N SER A 326 -19.61 20.01 -10.12
CA SER A 326 -20.35 21.15 -9.58
C SER A 326 -19.83 22.46 -10.18
N LYS A 327 -20.63 23.54 -10.12
CA LYS A 327 -20.21 24.88 -10.60
C LYS A 327 -18.91 25.39 -9.96
N GLN A 328 -18.59 24.95 -8.75
CA GLN A 328 -17.41 25.40 -8.00
C GLN A 328 -16.20 24.47 -8.18
N ALA A 329 -16.42 23.26 -8.68
CA ALA A 329 -15.37 22.28 -8.88
C ALA A 329 -14.41 22.69 -10.00
N GLN A 330 -13.15 22.27 -9.89
CA GLN A 330 -12.08 22.70 -10.80
C GLN A 330 -11.18 21.54 -11.22
N ILE A 331 -10.72 21.60 -12.46
CA ILE A 331 -9.64 20.75 -12.97
C ILE A 331 -8.48 21.67 -13.29
N LEU A 332 -7.45 21.66 -12.45
CA LEU A 332 -6.24 22.47 -12.60
C LEU A 332 -5.20 21.65 -13.36
N ILE A 333 -4.84 22.10 -14.55
CA ILE A 333 -3.82 21.46 -15.38
C ILE A 333 -2.66 22.44 -15.58
N SER A 334 -1.43 21.95 -15.49
CA SER A 334 -0.25 22.71 -15.88
C SER A 334 -0.39 23.30 -17.29
N ASP A 335 -0.12 24.59 -17.46
CA ASP A 335 -0.20 25.30 -18.74
C ASP A 335 0.72 24.71 -19.81
N LYS A 336 1.81 24.07 -19.40
CA LYS A 336 2.70 23.29 -20.26
C LYS A 336 2.05 22.07 -20.92
N MET A 337 0.89 21.63 -20.44
CA MET A 337 0.12 20.51 -21.01
C MET A 337 -1.06 20.97 -21.85
N LYS A 338 -1.19 22.27 -22.12
CA LYS A 338 -2.36 22.84 -22.81
C LYS A 338 -2.62 22.21 -24.16
N SER A 339 -1.58 22.00 -24.98
CA SER A 339 -1.70 21.38 -26.30
C SER A 339 -2.27 19.96 -26.25
N GLN A 340 -2.07 19.23 -25.14
CA GLN A 340 -2.54 17.86 -24.98
C GLN A 340 -4.05 17.79 -24.68
N TYR A 341 -4.61 18.79 -23.99
CA TYR A 341 -5.98 18.72 -23.46
C TYR A 341 -6.91 19.84 -23.93
N ALA A 342 -6.45 20.81 -24.70
CA ALA A 342 -7.27 21.94 -25.16
C ALA A 342 -8.55 21.50 -25.88
N ASP A 343 -8.50 20.39 -26.62
CA ASP A 343 -9.61 19.89 -27.42
C ASP A 343 -10.45 18.80 -26.73
N ASN A 344 -10.10 18.37 -25.52
CA ASN A 344 -10.82 17.31 -24.82
C ASN A 344 -12.19 17.80 -24.34
N GLN A 345 -13.25 17.45 -25.08
CA GLN A 345 -14.61 17.92 -24.83
C GLN A 345 -15.13 17.60 -23.41
N ILE A 346 -14.76 16.44 -22.85
CA ILE A 346 -15.19 16.00 -21.51
C ILE A 346 -14.64 16.94 -20.42
N LEU A 347 -13.49 17.57 -20.66
CA LEU A 347 -12.83 18.41 -19.67
C LEU A 347 -13.09 19.92 -19.87
N LYS A 348 -13.63 20.35 -21.01
CA LYS A 348 -13.65 21.77 -21.45
C LYS A 348 -14.32 22.73 -20.47
N GLU A 349 -15.39 22.32 -19.79
CA GLU A 349 -16.20 23.23 -18.96
C GLU A 349 -15.56 23.58 -17.61
N HIS A 350 -14.63 22.75 -17.12
CA HIS A 350 -14.07 22.88 -15.75
C HIS A 350 -12.54 22.95 -15.71
N ILE A 351 -11.87 22.90 -16.87
CA ILE A 351 -10.42 23.06 -16.95
C ILE A 351 -9.99 24.51 -16.71
N LYS A 352 -8.93 24.65 -15.91
CA LYS A 352 -8.10 25.86 -15.84
C LYS A 352 -6.66 25.48 -16.07
N PHE A 353 -6.08 25.96 -17.16
CA PHE A 353 -4.64 25.91 -17.37
C PHE A 353 -3.96 26.96 -16.48
N VAL A 354 -2.99 26.53 -15.68
CA VAL A 354 -2.31 27.39 -14.71
C VAL A 354 -0.80 27.16 -14.72
N PRO A 355 0.02 28.16 -14.36
CA PRO A 355 1.47 27.98 -14.29
C PRO A 355 1.86 26.84 -13.34
N GLN A 356 2.87 26.05 -13.72
CA GLN A 356 3.37 24.92 -12.91
C GLN A 356 3.67 25.32 -11.45
N LYS A 357 4.22 26.52 -11.21
CA LYS A 357 4.47 27.04 -9.86
C LYS A 357 3.21 27.07 -8.96
N LYS A 358 2.03 27.29 -9.54
CA LYS A 358 0.77 27.23 -8.80
C LYS A 358 0.39 25.80 -8.45
N ILE A 359 0.60 24.86 -9.38
CA ILE A 359 0.42 23.41 -9.14
C ILE A 359 1.35 22.96 -8.01
N ASP A 360 2.63 23.32 -8.06
CA ASP A 360 3.62 22.95 -7.04
C ASP A 360 3.21 23.46 -5.66
N LYS A 361 2.67 24.69 -5.59
CA LYS A 361 2.16 25.25 -4.33
C LYS A 361 0.97 24.47 -3.78
N GLU A 362 0.07 23.99 -4.64
CA GLU A 362 -1.06 23.16 -4.21
C GLU A 362 -0.60 21.78 -3.71
N ILE A 363 0.37 21.18 -4.38
CA ILE A 363 0.98 19.91 -3.97
C ILE A 363 1.71 20.08 -2.63
N ALA A 364 2.51 21.13 -2.47
CA ALA A 364 3.26 21.40 -1.23
C ALA A 364 2.35 21.54 -0.01
N LYS A 365 1.17 22.18 -0.16
CA LYS A 365 0.15 22.29 0.92
C LYS A 365 -0.41 20.93 1.37
N ILE A 366 -0.42 19.94 0.47
CA ILE A 366 -0.89 18.59 0.77
C ILE A 366 0.23 17.81 1.44
N SER A 367 1.44 17.87 0.87
CA SER A 367 2.62 17.21 1.42
C SER A 367 2.95 17.70 2.84
N SER A 368 2.69 18.96 3.19
CA SER A 368 2.91 19.48 4.55
C SER A 368 1.91 18.98 5.60
N LYS A 369 0.82 18.33 5.17
CA LYS A 369 -0.20 17.73 6.05
C LYS A 369 -0.02 16.23 6.23
N TRP A 370 0.96 15.65 5.52
CA TRP A 370 1.38 14.27 5.68
C TRP A 370 2.27 14.14 6.91
#